data_AF-A0A833ARI8-F1
#
_entry.id   AF-A0A833ARI8-F1
#
_cell.length_a   1.000
_cell.length_b   1.000
_cell.length_c   1.000
_cell.angle_alpha   90.00
_cell.angle_beta   90.00
_cell.angle_gamma   90.00
#
_symmetry.space_group_name_H-M   'P 1'
#
loop_
_entity.id
_entity.type
_entity.pdbx_description
1 polymer ?
#
loop_
_entity_poly.entity_id
_entity_poly.type
_entity_poly.pdbx_seq_one_letter_code
_entity_poly.pdbx_strand_id
1 'polypeptide(L)'
;MNQFRNTMILLLTIAFFFACEKDKNPVSNNDSDYATVQTTNVKDGAVYYNFSRESTVQVYDLKFGTYNRSPEFHLNPESLGADNVKIYLVEDAALADVDTVDSAAFAVDADSSIAGDSWYNYDFQTHTLSAKQNVYVLKSAAGTV
;
A
#
# COMPACT_ATOMS: atom_id res chain seq x y z
N MET A 1 17.28 73.66 -3.02
CA MET A 1 16.99 73.41 -4.44
C MET A 1 18.17 72.61 -5.00
N ASN A 2 18.09 71.48 -5.71
CA ASN A 2 17.07 70.54 -6.18
C ASN A 2 17.90 69.27 -6.53
N GLN A 3 17.60 68.10 -5.97
CA GLN A 3 16.76 67.05 -6.57
C GLN A 3 17.28 66.47 -7.90
N PHE A 4 17.64 65.17 -7.85
CA PHE A 4 17.47 64.09 -8.84
C PHE A 4 17.89 64.27 -10.31
N ARG A 5 18.64 63.29 -10.82
CA ARG A 5 18.24 62.38 -11.94
C ARG A 5 19.40 61.41 -12.28
N ASN A 6 19.19 60.12 -12.03
CA ASN A 6 18.83 59.11 -13.04
C ASN A 6 19.87 58.89 -14.14
N THR A 7 20.73 57.89 -13.97
CA THR A 7 20.99 56.94 -15.07
C THR A 7 21.14 55.53 -14.48
N MET A 8 20.03 54.82 -14.61
CA MET A 8 19.77 53.43 -14.29
C MET A 8 20.54 52.56 -15.29
N ILE A 9 21.51 51.77 -14.81
CA ILE A 9 22.04 50.62 -15.57
C ILE A 9 21.54 49.37 -14.84
N LEU A 10 20.47 48.82 -15.42
CA LEU A 10 19.81 47.60 -15.04
C LEU A 10 20.68 46.42 -15.52
N LEU A 11 21.47 45.83 -14.61
CA LEU A 11 22.11 44.54 -14.86
C LEU A 11 21.22 43.43 -14.29
N LEU A 12 20.38 42.91 -15.18
CA LEU A 12 19.47 41.80 -14.98
C LEU A 12 20.29 40.50 -14.85
N THR A 13 20.63 40.09 -13.63
CA THR A 13 21.16 38.75 -13.36
C THR A 13 20.02 37.75 -13.45
N ILE A 14 19.87 37.13 -14.64
CA ILE A 14 18.97 36.00 -14.85
C ILE A 14 19.52 34.81 -14.05
N ALA A 15 18.89 34.54 -12.91
CA ALA A 15 19.09 33.31 -12.17
C ALA A 15 18.46 32.15 -12.96
N PHE A 16 19.29 31.31 -13.58
CA PHE A 16 18.86 30.01 -14.10
C PHE A 16 18.61 29.07 -12.91
N PHE A 17 17.43 29.18 -12.32
CA PHE A 17 16.85 28.06 -11.60
C PHE A 17 16.36 27.05 -12.65
N PHE A 18 17.14 26.00 -12.89
CA PHE A 18 16.59 24.77 -13.44
C PHE A 18 15.66 24.16 -12.38
N ALA A 19 14.45 24.69 -12.31
CA ALA A 19 13.34 23.98 -11.70
C ALA A 19 12.98 22.85 -12.66
N CYS A 20 13.24 21.62 -12.23
CA CYS A 20 12.68 20.43 -12.87
C CYS A 20 11.16 20.54 -12.70
N GLU A 21 10.46 20.93 -13.77
CA GLU A 21 9.01 20.91 -13.83
C GLU A 21 8.59 19.45 -13.80
N LYS A 22 8.40 18.91 -12.59
CA LYS A 22 7.82 17.58 -12.41
C LYS A 22 6.37 17.72 -12.86
N ASP A 23 6.07 17.18 -14.03
CA ASP A 23 4.74 17.14 -14.64
C ASP A 23 3.68 16.88 -13.56
N LYS A 24 2.91 17.93 -13.24
CA LYS A 24 1.74 17.82 -12.39
C LYS A 24 0.56 17.42 -13.25
N ASN A 25 0.48 16.13 -13.55
CA ASN A 25 -0.83 15.49 -13.67
C ASN A 25 -0.93 14.46 -12.55
N PRO A 26 -1.46 14.83 -11.36
CA PRO A 26 -2.02 13.80 -10.51
C PRO A 26 -3.17 13.20 -11.32
N VAL A 27 -2.99 11.97 -11.78
CA VAL A 27 -4.12 11.16 -12.22
C VAL A 27 -5.06 11.12 -11.02
N SER A 28 -6.20 11.78 -11.18
CA SER A 28 -7.31 11.73 -10.23
C SER A 28 -7.91 10.33 -10.30
N ASN A 29 -7.23 9.35 -9.71
CA ASN A 29 -7.85 8.08 -9.39
C ASN A 29 -8.87 8.39 -8.31
N ASN A 30 -10.14 8.39 -8.68
CA ASN A 30 -11.24 8.50 -7.73
C ASN A 30 -11.20 7.27 -6.82
N ASP A 31 -10.50 7.40 -5.70
CA ASP A 31 -10.34 6.43 -4.61
C ASP A 31 -11.64 6.27 -3.78
N SER A 32 -12.79 6.59 -4.38
CA SER A 32 -14.09 6.70 -3.70
C SER A 32 -14.88 5.39 -3.65
N ASP A 33 -14.42 4.35 -4.34
CA ASP A 33 -15.14 3.07 -4.43
C ASP A 33 -14.72 2.07 -3.34
N TYR A 34 -13.73 2.43 -2.50
CA TYR A 34 -13.38 1.67 -1.32
C TYR A 34 -13.97 2.31 -0.08
N ALA A 35 -14.57 1.50 0.79
CA ALA A 35 -15.01 1.94 2.11
C ALA A 35 -13.79 2.47 2.87
N THR A 36 -13.63 3.80 2.91
CA THR A 36 -12.58 4.45 3.69
C THR A 36 -12.98 4.35 5.15
N VAL A 37 -12.51 3.30 5.82
CA VAL A 37 -12.75 3.15 7.26
C VAL A 37 -11.74 3.99 8.00
N GLN A 38 -12.15 5.19 8.41
CA GLN A 38 -11.44 5.96 9.43
C GLN A 38 -11.63 5.26 10.77
N THR A 39 -10.68 4.39 11.15
CA THR A 39 -10.67 3.81 12.49
C THR A 39 -9.80 4.68 13.41
N THR A 40 -10.31 4.99 14.59
CA THR A 40 -9.49 5.47 15.72
C THR A 40 -8.78 4.32 16.44
N ASN A 41 -8.86 3.11 15.86
CA ASN A 41 -8.75 1.86 16.58
C ASN A 41 -7.98 0.87 15.70
N VAL A 42 -6.69 1.15 15.51
CA VAL A 42 -5.75 0.03 15.37
C VAL A 42 -5.92 -0.74 16.67
N LYS A 43 -6.75 -1.79 16.64
CA LYS A 43 -7.02 -2.59 17.83
C LYS A 43 -5.66 -3.00 18.39
N ASP A 44 -5.43 -2.70 19.66
CA ASP A 44 -4.25 -3.21 20.33
C ASP A 44 -4.38 -4.74 20.38
N GLY A 45 -3.42 -5.44 19.78
CA GLY A 45 -3.44 -6.89 19.60
C GLY A 45 -3.71 -7.38 18.18
N ALA A 46 -3.56 -8.69 17.99
CA ALA A 46 -3.69 -9.34 16.69
C ALA A 46 -5.15 -9.71 16.37
N VAL A 47 -5.53 -9.56 15.11
CA VAL A 47 -6.81 -10.04 14.57
C VAL A 47 -6.54 -11.29 13.73
N TYR A 48 -7.24 -12.36 14.02
CA TYR A 48 -7.08 -13.66 13.37
C TYR A 48 -8.32 -13.95 12.54
N TYR A 49 -8.16 -14.36 11.29
CA TYR A 49 -9.25 -14.61 10.34
C TYR A 49 -9.08 -15.99 9.69
N ASN A 50 -10.20 -16.67 9.47
CA ASN A 50 -10.26 -17.94 8.77
C ASN A 50 -11.16 -17.79 7.55
N PHE A 51 -10.64 -18.07 6.36
CA PHE A 51 -11.35 -17.89 5.09
C PHE A 51 -12.53 -18.85 4.97
N SER A 52 -12.36 -20.10 5.41
CA SER A 52 -13.41 -21.13 5.32
C SER A 52 -14.62 -20.84 6.22
N ARG A 53 -14.40 -20.13 7.33
CA ARG A 53 -15.44 -19.81 8.32
C ARG A 53 -15.93 -18.37 8.24
N GLU A 54 -15.31 -17.56 7.38
CA GLU A 54 -15.53 -16.12 7.23
C GLU A 54 -15.60 -15.36 8.58
N SER A 55 -14.81 -15.79 9.57
CA SER A 55 -14.93 -15.31 10.95
C SER A 55 -13.61 -15.30 11.69
N THR A 56 -13.57 -14.52 12.77
CA THR A 56 -12.39 -14.41 13.63
C THR A 56 -12.33 -15.56 14.63
N VAL A 57 -11.30 -16.40 14.53
CA VAL A 57 -11.17 -17.66 15.28
C VAL A 57 -9.71 -17.91 15.68
N GLN A 58 -9.45 -18.82 16.63
CA GLN A 58 -8.08 -19.20 17.03
C GLN A 58 -7.32 -20.01 15.96
N VAL A 59 -8.01 -20.81 15.15
CA VAL A 59 -7.40 -21.51 14.00
C VAL A 59 -7.55 -20.62 12.77
N TYR A 60 -6.49 -19.93 12.41
CA TYR A 60 -6.52 -18.85 11.43
C TYR A 60 -5.77 -19.20 10.15
N ASP A 61 -6.18 -18.55 9.07
CA ASP A 61 -5.48 -18.56 7.79
C ASP A 61 -4.68 -17.26 7.62
N LEU A 62 -5.23 -16.14 8.12
CA LEU A 62 -4.67 -14.80 8.03
C LEU A 62 -4.67 -14.15 9.42
N LYS A 63 -3.58 -13.49 9.80
CA LYS A 63 -3.45 -12.72 11.03
C LYS A 63 -2.98 -11.31 10.69
N PHE A 64 -3.77 -10.30 11.06
CA PHE A 64 -3.30 -8.92 11.12
C PHE A 64 -2.63 -8.67 12.46
N GLY A 65 -1.45 -8.07 12.44
CA GLY A 65 -0.69 -7.73 13.63
C GLY A 65 0.17 -6.49 13.42
N THR A 66 1.05 -6.26 14.39
CA THR A 66 2.08 -5.23 14.29
C THR A 66 3.44 -5.83 14.61
N TYR A 67 4.45 -5.44 13.84
CA TYR A 67 5.85 -5.72 14.11
C TYR A 67 6.62 -4.41 14.05
N ASN A 68 7.40 -4.10 15.08
CA ASN A 68 8.12 -2.82 15.19
C ASN A 68 7.25 -1.59 14.88
N ARG A 69 5.97 -1.61 15.31
CA ARG A 69 4.94 -0.56 15.08
C ARG A 69 4.45 -0.42 13.64
N SER A 70 4.85 -1.32 12.75
CA SER A 70 4.35 -1.40 11.38
C SER A 70 3.21 -2.43 11.33
N PRO A 71 2.06 -2.10 10.72
CA PRO A 71 1.06 -3.10 10.39
C PRO A 71 1.64 -4.18 9.48
N GLU A 72 1.35 -5.43 9.81
CA GLU A 72 1.73 -6.60 9.02
C GLU A 72 0.55 -7.56 8.94
N PHE A 73 0.53 -8.38 7.90
CA PHE A 73 -0.30 -9.56 7.90
C PHE A 73 0.54 -10.82 7.68
N HIS A 74 0.18 -11.88 8.41
CA HIS A 74 0.85 -13.16 8.39
C HIS A 74 -0.15 -14.23 7.94
N LEU A 75 0.35 -15.15 7.15
CA LEU A 75 -0.37 -16.33 6.71
C LEU A 75 -0.01 -17.49 7.65
N ASN A 76 -0.93 -18.44 7.80
CA ASN A 76 -0.67 -19.66 8.54
C ASN A 76 -0.45 -20.84 7.58
N PRO A 77 0.81 -21.21 7.30
CA PRO A 77 1.09 -22.30 6.36
C PRO A 77 0.45 -23.61 6.79
N GLU A 78 0.40 -23.90 8.10
CA GLU A 78 -0.19 -25.15 8.60
C GLU A 78 -1.68 -25.24 8.27
N SER A 79 -2.41 -24.13 8.33
CA SER A 79 -3.84 -24.06 7.98
C SER A 79 -4.05 -24.05 6.47
N LEU A 80 -3.14 -23.43 5.73
CA LEU A 80 -3.21 -23.24 4.27
C LEU A 80 -2.55 -24.37 3.45
N GLY A 81 -1.92 -25.33 4.13
CA GLY A 81 -1.13 -26.41 3.54
C GLY A 81 0.37 -26.10 3.52
N ALA A 82 1.04 -26.65 4.53
CA ALA A 82 2.34 -26.28 5.13
C ALA A 82 3.52 -25.88 4.20
N ASP A 83 3.46 -26.16 2.90
CA ASP A 83 4.59 -26.02 1.98
C ASP A 83 4.28 -25.21 0.70
N ASN A 84 3.07 -24.65 0.54
CA ASN A 84 2.63 -24.10 -0.75
C ASN A 84 1.77 -22.83 -0.66
N VAL A 85 1.89 -22.04 0.41
CA VAL A 85 1.30 -20.71 0.39
C VAL A 85 2.03 -19.91 -0.68
N LYS A 86 1.30 -19.59 -1.73
CA LYS A 86 1.82 -18.76 -2.81
C LYS A 86 1.02 -17.49 -2.91
N ILE A 87 1.74 -16.40 -3.10
CA ILE A 87 1.15 -15.09 -3.30
C ILE A 87 1.46 -14.65 -4.72
N TYR A 88 0.45 -14.10 -5.37
CA TYR A 88 0.62 -13.33 -6.58
C TYR A 88 0.18 -11.89 -6.27
N LEU A 89 1.08 -10.94 -6.50
CA LEU A 89 0.82 -9.52 -6.34
C LEU A 89 0.51 -8.92 -7.71
N VAL A 90 -0.65 -8.29 -7.82
CA VAL A 90 -0.98 -7.37 -8.91
C VAL A 90 -0.82 -5.95 -8.38
N GLU A 91 0.22 -5.26 -8.83
CA GLU A 91 0.48 -3.87 -8.47
C GLU A 91 -0.42 -2.92 -9.25
N ASP A 92 -0.76 -1.79 -8.63
CA ASP A 92 -1.51 -0.68 -9.22
C ASP A 92 -2.81 -1.11 -9.94
N ALA A 93 -3.54 -2.06 -9.34
CA ALA A 93 -4.78 -2.60 -9.87
C ALA A 93 -5.94 -2.46 -8.87
N ALA A 94 -7.13 -2.17 -9.41
CA ALA A 94 -8.35 -2.31 -8.63
C ALA A 94 -8.76 -3.79 -8.55
N LEU A 95 -9.33 -4.21 -7.42
CA LEU A 95 -9.82 -5.58 -7.25
C LEU A 95 -10.80 -6.02 -8.35
N ALA A 96 -11.63 -5.10 -8.86
CA ALA A 96 -12.58 -5.37 -9.93
C ALA A 96 -11.93 -5.64 -11.30
N ASP A 97 -10.68 -5.21 -11.49
CA ASP A 97 -9.93 -5.38 -12.74
C ASP A 97 -9.12 -6.69 -12.75
N VAL A 98 -9.03 -7.39 -11.62
CA VAL A 98 -8.35 -8.69 -11.52
C VAL A 98 -9.35 -9.80 -11.83
N ASP A 99 -9.62 -10.00 -13.13
CA ASP A 99 -10.57 -10.99 -13.64
C ASP A 99 -9.93 -12.36 -13.95
N THR A 100 -8.61 -12.38 -14.09
CA THR A 100 -7.81 -13.55 -14.44
C THR A 100 -6.54 -13.58 -13.60
N VAL A 101 -6.16 -14.79 -13.20
CA VAL A 101 -4.97 -15.03 -12.40
C VAL A 101 -4.04 -15.96 -13.16
N ASP A 102 -2.85 -15.47 -13.50
CA ASP A 102 -1.82 -16.32 -14.09
C ASP A 102 -1.29 -17.29 -13.03
N SER A 103 -1.70 -18.55 -13.14
CA SER A 103 -1.29 -19.61 -12.22
C SER A 103 0.24 -19.85 -12.18
N ALA A 104 0.98 -19.39 -13.19
CA ALA A 104 2.44 -19.45 -13.24
C ALA A 104 3.12 -18.27 -12.53
N ALA A 105 2.40 -17.16 -12.29
CA ALA A 105 2.93 -15.97 -11.64
C ALA A 105 3.00 -16.09 -10.10
N PHE A 106 2.46 -17.17 -9.54
CA PHE A 106 2.52 -17.46 -8.11
C PHE A 106 3.94 -17.83 -7.67
N ALA A 107 4.49 -17.03 -6.75
CA ALA A 107 5.74 -17.33 -6.06
C ALA A 107 5.45 -17.92 -4.68
N VAL A 108 6.32 -18.84 -4.22
CA VAL A 108 6.30 -19.28 -2.81
C VAL A 108 6.72 -18.09 -1.95
N ASP A 109 5.87 -17.72 -1.00
CA ASP A 109 6.23 -16.74 0.01
C ASP A 109 6.97 -17.45 1.15
N ALA A 110 8.29 -17.27 1.20
CA ALA A 110 9.15 -17.90 2.20
C ALA A 110 8.93 -17.33 3.61
N ASP A 111 8.49 -16.08 3.70
CA ASP A 111 8.29 -15.39 4.97
C ASP A 111 6.86 -15.58 5.51
N SER A 112 5.94 -16.05 4.64
CA SER A 112 4.51 -16.20 4.94
C SER A 112 3.93 -14.94 5.60
N SER A 113 4.48 -13.79 5.24
CA SER A 113 4.13 -12.52 5.82
C SER A 113 4.40 -11.41 4.83
N ILE A 114 3.45 -10.48 4.77
CA ILE A 114 3.60 -9.27 3.97
C ILE A 114 3.79 -8.14 4.96
N ALA A 115 5.02 -7.62 4.92
CA ALA A 115 5.50 -6.66 5.87
C ALA A 115 5.21 -5.23 5.43
N GLY A 116 4.79 -4.41 6.40
CA GLY A 116 4.95 -2.96 6.36
C GLY A 116 4.44 -2.26 5.09
N ASP A 117 5.31 -1.42 4.54
CA ASP A 117 5.00 -0.45 3.47
C ASP A 117 4.65 -1.08 2.11
N SER A 118 4.64 -2.41 1.99
CA SER A 118 4.26 -3.11 0.76
C SER A 118 2.77 -3.00 0.41
N TRP A 119 1.89 -2.84 1.40
CA TRP A 119 0.42 -2.87 1.22
C TRP A 119 -0.29 -1.59 1.68
N TYR A 120 0.44 -0.64 2.28
CA TYR A 120 -0.08 0.67 2.64
C TYR A 120 0.95 1.77 2.37
N ASN A 121 0.47 2.99 2.20
CA ASN A 121 1.28 4.21 2.25
C ASN A 121 1.16 4.84 3.63
N TYR A 122 2.30 5.23 4.21
CA TYR A 122 2.35 6.00 5.44
C TYR A 122 2.72 7.44 5.17
N ASP A 123 1.87 8.37 5.59
CA ASP A 123 2.16 9.80 5.58
C ASP A 123 2.76 10.21 6.94
N PHE A 124 4.02 10.64 6.92
CA PHE A 124 4.75 11.05 8.12
C PHE A 124 4.38 12.44 8.64
N GLN A 125 3.70 13.26 7.84
CA GLN A 125 3.22 14.59 8.25
C GLN A 125 1.94 14.47 9.07
N THR A 126 1.03 13.62 8.62
CA THR A 126 -0.29 13.42 9.23
C THR A 126 -0.37 12.18 10.11
N HIS A 127 0.65 11.32 10.08
CA HIS A 127 0.66 10.01 10.72
C HIS A 127 -0.51 9.11 10.31
N THR A 128 -0.96 9.23 9.04
CA THR A 128 -2.07 8.43 8.50
C THR A 128 -1.59 7.31 7.61
N LEU A 129 -2.35 6.21 7.60
CA LEU A 129 -2.17 5.09 6.68
C LEU A 129 -3.26 5.14 5.60
N SER A 130 -2.89 4.86 4.36
CA SER A 130 -3.83 4.62 3.25
C SER A 130 -3.47 3.31 2.57
N ALA A 131 -4.47 2.57 2.09
CA ALA A 131 -4.19 1.34 1.34
C ALA A 131 -3.47 1.67 0.03
N LYS A 132 -2.54 0.81 -0.40
CA LYS A 132 -2.05 0.84 -1.78
C LYS A 132 -3.07 0.19 -2.70
N GLN A 133 -3.02 0.55 -3.99
CA GLN A 133 -3.82 -0.11 -5.04
C GLN A 133 -3.17 -1.44 -5.45
N ASN A 134 -2.96 -2.32 -4.47
CA ASN A 134 -2.34 -3.62 -4.67
C ASN A 134 -3.37 -4.71 -4.40
N VAL A 135 -3.43 -5.71 -5.27
CA VAL A 135 -4.26 -6.90 -5.09
C VAL A 135 -3.36 -8.09 -4.80
N TYR A 136 -3.60 -8.74 -3.67
CA TYR A 136 -2.89 -9.95 -3.26
C TYR A 136 -3.78 -11.16 -3.48
N VAL A 137 -3.38 -12.03 -4.40
CA VAL A 137 -4.07 -13.29 -4.67
C VAL A 137 -3.35 -14.40 -3.92
N LEU A 138 -4.10 -15.17 -3.13
CA LEU A 138 -3.57 -16.30 -2.38
C LEU A 138 -3.90 -17.62 -3.06
N LYS A 139 -2.90 -18.51 -3.10
CA LYS A 139 -3.12 -19.91 -3.46
C LYS A 139 -2.77 -20.79 -2.27
N SER A 140 -3.75 -21.55 -1.78
CA SER A 140 -3.58 -22.56 -0.74
C SER A 140 -3.41 -23.95 -1.36
N ALA A 141 -2.93 -24.92 -0.57
CA ALA A 141 -2.87 -26.32 -1.01
C ALA A 141 -4.26 -26.95 -1.20
N ALA A 142 -5.31 -26.39 -0.59
CA ALA A 142 -6.69 -26.81 -0.78
C ALA A 142 -7.31 -26.30 -2.10
N GLY A 143 -6.63 -25.39 -2.82
CA GLY A 143 -7.12 -24.71 -4.01
C GLY A 143 -6.93 -23.19 -3.93
N THR A 144 -7.31 -22.46 -4.99
CA THR A 144 -7.44 -21.00 -4.94
C THR A 144 -8.57 -20.66 -3.96
N VAL A 145 -8.30 -19.78 -3.01
CA VAL A 145 -9.29 -19.24 -2.06
C VAL A 145 -9.73 -17.88 -2.56
#